data_AF-A0A0F9AFX0-F1
#
_entry.id   AF-A0A0F9AFX0-F1
#
_cell.length_a   1.000
_cell.length_b   1.000
_cell.length_c   1.000
_cell.angle_alpha   90.00
_cell.angle_beta   90.00
_cell.angle_gamma   90.00
#
_symmetry.space_group_name_H-M   'P 1'
#
loop_
_entity.id
_entity.type
_entity.pdbx_description
1 polymer ?
#
loop_
_entity_poly.entity_id
_entity_poly.type
_entity_poly.pdbx_seq_one_letter_code
_entity_poly.pdbx_strand_id
1 'polypeptide(L)'
;KEALKEQQSKSAVKLREKIDREYKFIQSPEAFRKYYIKGGKRTDKRLSSAPLDTYNFETSNESRFHVIRDFLARHEENQYILDYGCGHGWSTIYLGNQIGRKWVGVDLDPGAIEWANRFAAKHGKSEASYTFVEGDHKTHLSDEMFDCVIISEVLEHCVDPYEVFEEVEKKVKLGGTVIITVPYGPSEYWTDNWRNFRNHLWDFDAHDIHDMFGKKPDYAVSSSAIYPNVTTGEMVGYHFITFRVDHQPLGRIDMDRKLRLQRPRETVSASIIAGRKAELTIGWCLESIRPYVDEIIIADTGLNDLGKRIARQYGARLIKGSDPLATGFETPRNEALAECSMDWVLWIDTDEKLLGASNLSKYTRRSLWHGLSIKQHHFSIDSGFRPDMPVRCFRRGIRATHAAKDTMSADCLPPFGRIDRFSKGSPWWQWEPASGVKY
;
A
#
# COMPACT_ATOMS: atom_id res chain seq x y z
N LYS A 1 -1.42 19.65 8.69
CA LYS A 1 -1.06 21.10 8.60
C LYS A 1 -0.14 21.55 9.74
N GLU A 2 -0.35 21.09 10.97
CA GLU A 2 0.36 21.53 12.18
C GLU A 2 1.89 21.44 12.10
N ALA A 3 2.44 20.30 11.63
CA ALA A 3 3.88 20.13 11.44
C ALA A 3 4.54 21.17 10.48
N LEU A 4 3.75 21.89 9.67
CA LEU A 4 4.22 22.99 8.83
C LEU A 4 3.99 24.37 9.45
N LYS A 5 3.17 24.50 10.50
CA LYS A 5 2.65 25.78 11.02
C LYS A 5 3.78 26.78 11.27
N GLU A 6 4.84 26.34 11.93
CA GLU A 6 6.00 27.14 12.32
C GLU A 6 7.15 27.10 11.30
N GLN A 7 7.10 26.22 10.29
CA GLN A 7 8.16 26.10 9.30
C GLN A 7 8.08 27.19 8.22
N GLN A 8 9.14 28.00 8.12
CA GLN A 8 9.25 29.11 7.15
C GLN A 8 10.04 28.75 5.88
N SER A 9 10.47 27.49 5.70
CA SER A 9 11.19 27.09 4.48
C SER A 9 10.31 27.25 3.24
N LYS A 10 10.90 27.64 2.09
CA LYS A 10 10.15 27.81 0.82
C LYS A 10 9.34 26.55 0.46
N SER A 11 9.87 25.37 0.74
CA SER A 11 9.19 24.09 0.54
C SER A 11 7.99 23.91 1.48
N ALA A 12 8.12 24.27 2.76
CA ALA A 12 7.02 24.18 3.73
C ALA A 12 5.89 25.18 3.42
N VAL A 13 6.23 26.40 2.99
CA VAL A 13 5.26 27.41 2.52
C VAL A 13 4.50 26.88 1.30
N LYS A 14 5.21 26.47 0.24
CA LYS A 14 4.61 25.91 -0.98
C LYS A 14 3.73 24.67 -0.71
N LEU A 15 4.13 23.82 0.24
CA LEU A 15 3.33 22.66 0.64
C LEU A 15 2.06 23.06 1.41
N ARG A 16 2.14 24.07 2.28
CA ARG A 16 0.98 24.63 2.99
C ARG A 16 -0.04 25.21 2.00
N GLU A 17 0.41 26.08 1.10
CA GLU A 17 -0.40 26.64 0.01
C GLU A 17 -1.03 25.55 -0.87
N LYS A 18 -0.28 24.48 -1.15
CA LYS A 18 -0.79 23.30 -1.87
C LYS A 18 -1.95 22.65 -1.11
N ILE A 19 -1.78 22.37 0.18
CA ILE A 19 -2.81 21.76 1.03
C ILE A 19 -4.03 22.69 1.14
N ASP A 20 -3.84 23.99 1.37
CA ASP A 20 -4.96 24.93 1.51
C ASP A 20 -5.76 25.10 0.21
N ARG A 21 -5.11 25.02 -0.95
CA ARG A 21 -5.78 25.02 -2.26
C ARG A 21 -6.53 23.72 -2.56
N GLU A 22 -5.87 22.59 -2.35
CA GLU A 22 -6.39 21.26 -2.76
C GLU A 22 -7.41 20.71 -1.75
N TYR A 23 -7.22 20.98 -0.47
CA TYR A 23 -8.09 20.55 0.64
C TYR A 23 -8.83 21.73 1.28
N LYS A 24 -9.28 22.70 0.49
CA LYS A 24 -10.12 23.81 1.00
C LYS A 24 -11.45 23.35 1.61
N PHE A 25 -11.91 22.14 1.26
CA PHE A 25 -13.18 21.59 1.75
C PHE A 25 -13.13 21.13 3.21
N ILE A 26 -11.95 20.86 3.79
CA ILE A 26 -11.84 20.47 5.22
C ILE A 26 -11.79 21.67 6.17
N GLN A 27 -12.12 22.88 5.71
CA GLN A 27 -12.06 24.11 6.51
C GLN A 27 -13.25 24.30 7.46
N SER A 28 -14.40 23.67 7.18
CA SER A 28 -15.54 23.61 8.09
C SER A 28 -16.41 22.37 7.81
N PRO A 29 -17.25 21.92 8.76
CA PRO A 29 -18.19 20.81 8.53
C PRO A 29 -19.13 21.04 7.34
N GLU A 30 -19.60 22.28 7.13
CA GLU A 30 -20.49 22.63 6.02
C GLU A 30 -19.75 22.62 4.68
N ALA A 31 -18.48 23.04 4.65
CA ALA A 31 -17.64 22.99 3.46
C ALA A 31 -17.32 21.54 3.08
N PHE A 32 -17.06 20.68 4.08
CA PHE A 32 -16.84 19.25 3.91
C PHE A 32 -18.10 18.58 3.36
N ARG A 33 -19.24 18.77 4.04
CA ARG A 33 -20.54 18.22 3.62
C ARG A 33 -20.92 18.64 2.20
N LYS A 34 -20.77 19.93 1.84
CA LYS A 34 -21.01 20.42 0.46
C LYS A 34 -20.09 19.78 -0.58
N TYR A 35 -18.86 19.43 -0.21
CA TYR A 35 -17.93 18.75 -1.11
C TYR A 35 -18.34 17.30 -1.36
N TYR A 36 -18.71 16.56 -0.32
CA TYR A 36 -19.17 15.18 -0.43
C TYR A 36 -20.50 15.07 -1.18
N ILE A 37 -21.49 15.93 -0.89
CA ILE A 37 -22.75 16.00 -1.67
C ILE A 37 -22.50 16.30 -3.16
N LYS A 38 -21.48 17.11 -3.48
CA LYS A 38 -21.09 17.37 -4.87
C LYS A 38 -20.40 16.17 -5.53
N GLY A 39 -19.70 15.35 -4.75
CA GLY A 39 -19.17 14.05 -5.13
C GLY A 39 -20.28 13.04 -5.42
N GLY A 40 -21.19 12.86 -4.46
CA GLY A 40 -22.40 12.04 -4.55
C GLY A 40 -23.14 12.31 -5.86
N LYS A 41 -23.42 13.58 -6.18
CA LYS A 41 -24.07 13.99 -7.45
C LYS A 41 -23.36 13.62 -8.76
N ARG A 42 -22.08 13.22 -8.72
CA ARG A 42 -21.39 12.62 -9.88
C ARG A 42 -21.64 11.13 -9.95
N THR A 43 -21.61 10.45 -8.81
CA THR A 43 -22.01 9.05 -8.65
C THR A 43 -23.49 8.88 -9.01
N ASP A 44 -24.39 9.75 -8.52
CA ASP A 44 -25.81 9.82 -8.87
C ASP A 44 -26.02 9.85 -10.38
N LYS A 45 -25.26 10.68 -11.12
CA LYS A 45 -25.41 10.75 -12.58
C LYS A 45 -25.07 9.42 -13.24
N ARG A 46 -24.00 8.75 -12.78
CA ARG A 46 -23.58 7.41 -13.24
C ARG A 46 -24.58 6.31 -12.85
N LEU A 47 -25.20 6.42 -11.68
CA LEU A 47 -26.24 5.48 -11.21
C LEU A 47 -27.59 5.74 -11.89
N SER A 48 -27.96 7.00 -12.15
CA SER A 48 -29.23 7.40 -12.78
C SER A 48 -29.32 7.04 -14.27
N SER A 49 -28.17 6.83 -14.94
CA SER A 49 -28.13 6.29 -16.29
C SER A 49 -28.40 4.79 -16.37
N ALA A 50 -28.39 4.08 -15.23
CA ALA A 50 -28.87 2.71 -15.13
C ALA A 50 -30.28 2.72 -14.52
N PRO A 51 -31.31 2.20 -15.22
CA PRO A 51 -32.61 2.00 -14.60
C PRO A 51 -32.50 1.19 -13.30
N LEU A 52 -33.29 1.57 -12.29
CA LEU A 52 -33.48 0.78 -11.07
C LEU A 52 -33.97 -0.65 -11.37
N ASP A 53 -34.41 -0.91 -12.60
CA ASP A 53 -34.87 -2.19 -13.15
C ASP A 53 -33.75 -3.12 -13.62
N THR A 54 -32.59 -2.58 -14.01
CA THR A 54 -31.50 -3.35 -14.64
C THR A 54 -30.26 -3.49 -13.74
N TYR A 55 -30.33 -3.04 -12.49
CA TYR A 55 -29.19 -3.07 -11.59
C TYR A 55 -29.00 -4.49 -11.01
N ASN A 56 -28.02 -5.23 -11.53
CA ASN A 56 -27.75 -6.59 -11.08
C ASN A 56 -26.83 -6.63 -9.84
N PHE A 57 -27.36 -7.13 -8.72
CA PHE A 57 -26.61 -7.41 -7.48
C PHE A 57 -25.44 -8.40 -7.66
N GLU A 58 -25.49 -9.27 -8.66
CA GLU A 58 -24.51 -10.34 -8.87
C GLU A 58 -23.27 -9.89 -9.66
N THR A 59 -23.34 -8.79 -10.40
CA THR A 59 -22.22 -8.33 -11.27
C THR A 59 -21.15 -7.51 -10.55
N SER A 60 -21.40 -7.09 -9.30
CA SER A 60 -20.41 -6.43 -8.46
C SER A 60 -19.49 -7.46 -7.79
N ASN A 61 -18.48 -7.94 -8.52
CA ASN A 61 -17.41 -8.81 -8.02
C ASN A 61 -16.46 -8.12 -7.00
N GLU A 62 -16.97 -7.21 -6.16
CA GLU A 62 -16.20 -6.63 -5.07
C GLU A 62 -16.05 -7.65 -3.94
N SER A 63 -14.89 -8.34 -3.94
CA SER A 63 -14.49 -9.35 -2.96
C SER A 63 -14.67 -8.91 -1.50
N ARG A 64 -14.57 -7.61 -1.23
CA ARG A 64 -14.89 -6.97 0.05
C ARG A 64 -16.25 -7.39 0.62
N PHE A 65 -17.32 -7.34 -0.17
CA PHE A 65 -18.67 -7.67 0.33
C PHE A 65 -18.88 -9.17 0.53
N HIS A 66 -18.18 -10.01 -0.23
CA HIS A 66 -18.13 -11.45 0.05
C HIS A 66 -17.47 -11.74 1.41
N VAL A 67 -16.34 -11.07 1.72
CA VAL A 67 -15.68 -11.21 3.03
C VAL A 67 -16.57 -10.71 4.18
N ILE A 68 -17.25 -9.57 4.01
CA ILE A 68 -18.20 -9.04 5.00
C ILE A 68 -19.39 -10.01 5.20
N ARG A 69 -20.01 -10.49 4.12
CA ARG A 69 -21.10 -11.48 4.15
C ARG A 69 -20.67 -12.75 4.88
N ASP A 70 -19.53 -13.32 4.51
CA ASP A 70 -19.02 -14.58 5.05
C ASP A 70 -18.54 -14.44 6.49
N PHE A 71 -18.19 -13.22 6.93
CA PHE A 71 -18.02 -12.89 8.34
C PHE A 71 -19.36 -12.89 9.07
N LEU A 72 -20.33 -12.08 8.63
CA LEU A 72 -21.63 -11.93 9.30
C LEU A 72 -22.43 -13.25 9.35
N ALA A 73 -22.30 -14.10 8.33
CA ALA A 73 -22.92 -15.43 8.30
C ALA A 73 -22.34 -16.40 9.35
N ARG A 74 -21.11 -16.18 9.84
CA ARG A 74 -20.49 -16.96 10.94
C ARG A 74 -20.69 -16.33 12.32
N HIS A 75 -21.27 -15.12 12.36
CA HIS A 75 -21.48 -14.33 13.57
C HIS A 75 -22.97 -14.01 13.74
N GLU A 76 -23.75 -15.04 14.06
CA GLU A 76 -25.20 -14.97 14.23
C GLU A 76 -25.64 -14.06 15.39
N GLU A 77 -24.75 -13.64 16.28
CA GLU A 77 -25.02 -12.63 17.31
C GLU A 77 -25.30 -11.23 16.73
N ASN A 78 -24.86 -10.96 15.50
CA ASN A 78 -24.99 -9.66 14.85
C ASN A 78 -26.39 -9.49 14.23
N GLN A 79 -27.40 -9.16 15.05
CA GLN A 79 -28.80 -9.02 14.63
C GLN A 79 -29.18 -7.60 14.19
N TYR A 80 -28.65 -6.59 14.87
CA TYR A 80 -28.87 -5.18 14.58
C TYR A 80 -27.57 -4.51 14.13
N ILE A 81 -27.52 -4.08 12.87
CA ILE A 81 -26.29 -3.68 12.18
C ILE A 81 -26.38 -2.21 11.75
N LEU A 82 -25.36 -1.42 12.09
CA LEU A 82 -25.13 -0.07 11.57
C LEU A 82 -24.17 -0.13 10.37
N ASP A 83 -24.55 0.46 9.23
CA ASP A 83 -23.69 0.72 8.07
C ASP A 83 -23.41 2.23 8.02
N TYR A 84 -22.26 2.64 8.57
CA TYR A 84 -21.89 4.05 8.70
C TYR A 84 -21.10 4.50 7.46
N GLY A 85 -21.63 5.51 6.75
CA GLY A 85 -21.21 5.88 5.41
C GLY A 85 -21.83 4.99 4.33
N CYS A 86 -23.12 4.66 4.46
CA CYS A 86 -23.80 3.70 3.58
C CYS A 86 -23.93 4.19 2.11
N GLY A 87 -23.70 5.48 1.84
CA GLY A 87 -23.94 6.10 0.55
C GLY A 87 -25.35 5.80 0.04
N HIS A 88 -25.42 5.25 -1.16
CA HIS A 88 -26.67 4.82 -1.82
C HIS A 88 -27.33 3.58 -1.20
N GLY A 89 -26.84 3.07 -0.06
CA GLY A 89 -27.39 1.90 0.64
C GLY A 89 -27.23 0.57 -0.12
N TRP A 90 -26.53 0.58 -1.26
CA TRP A 90 -26.43 -0.56 -2.16
C TRP A 90 -25.76 -1.76 -1.49
N SER A 91 -24.64 -1.54 -0.76
CA SER A 91 -23.96 -2.56 0.04
C SER A 91 -24.84 -3.08 1.17
N THR A 92 -25.53 -2.17 1.87
CA THR A 92 -26.46 -2.47 2.97
C THR A 92 -27.56 -3.44 2.51
N ILE A 93 -28.16 -3.16 1.36
CA ILE A 93 -29.27 -3.95 0.79
C ILE A 93 -28.75 -5.24 0.15
N TYR A 94 -27.60 -5.22 -0.51
CA TYR A 94 -26.93 -6.44 -0.98
C TYR A 94 -26.68 -7.42 0.17
N LEU A 95 -26.06 -6.96 1.26
CA LEU A 95 -25.74 -7.80 2.42
C LEU A 95 -27.03 -8.27 3.13
N GLY A 96 -27.96 -7.37 3.42
CA GLY A 96 -29.21 -7.72 4.09
C GLY A 96 -30.04 -8.75 3.33
N ASN A 97 -30.09 -8.66 1.99
CA ASN A 97 -30.78 -9.62 1.12
C ASN A 97 -30.12 -11.01 1.09
N GLN A 98 -28.94 -11.18 1.69
CA GLN A 98 -28.21 -12.45 1.78
C GLN A 98 -28.24 -13.03 3.22
N ILE A 99 -28.26 -12.19 4.26
CA ILE A 99 -28.14 -12.65 5.66
C ILE A 99 -29.35 -12.40 6.58
N GLY A 100 -30.36 -11.64 6.14
CA GLY A 100 -31.63 -11.45 6.86
C GLY A 100 -31.51 -10.85 8.27
N ARG A 101 -31.27 -9.53 8.37
CA ARG A 101 -30.97 -8.79 9.62
C ARG A 101 -31.68 -7.42 9.68
N LYS A 102 -31.61 -6.72 10.81
CA LYS A 102 -32.09 -5.33 10.99
C LYS A 102 -30.93 -4.36 10.68
N TRP A 103 -31.10 -3.50 9.68
CA TRP A 103 -30.05 -2.59 9.19
C TRP A 103 -30.42 -1.12 9.35
N VAL A 104 -29.48 -0.31 9.84
CA VAL A 104 -29.53 1.16 9.74
C VAL A 104 -28.35 1.63 8.90
N GLY A 105 -28.60 2.29 7.78
CA GLY A 105 -27.59 2.99 6.99
C GLY A 105 -27.58 4.49 7.33
N VAL A 106 -26.40 5.09 7.45
CA VAL A 106 -26.24 6.53 7.70
C VAL A 106 -25.30 7.15 6.68
N ASP A 107 -25.68 8.29 6.11
CA ASP A 107 -24.83 9.06 5.21
C ASP A 107 -25.08 10.57 5.30
N LEU A 108 -24.06 11.36 4.96
CA LEU A 108 -24.09 12.82 4.93
C LEU A 108 -24.86 13.39 3.73
N ASP A 109 -25.03 12.63 2.65
CA ASP A 109 -25.71 13.08 1.43
C ASP A 109 -27.21 12.69 1.41
N PRO A 110 -28.14 13.66 1.54
CA PRO A 110 -29.57 13.37 1.48
C PRO A 110 -30.00 12.78 0.13
N GLY A 111 -29.29 13.06 -0.97
CA GLY A 111 -29.59 12.46 -2.27
C GLY A 111 -29.27 10.97 -2.33
N ALA A 112 -28.20 10.56 -1.65
CA ALA A 112 -27.84 9.15 -1.52
C ALA A 112 -28.84 8.40 -0.62
N ILE A 113 -29.30 9.02 0.47
CA ILE A 113 -30.36 8.49 1.35
C ILE A 113 -31.72 8.40 0.65
N GLU A 114 -32.13 9.38 -0.17
CA GLU A 114 -33.35 9.28 -0.98
C GLU A 114 -33.26 8.07 -1.94
N TRP A 115 -32.12 7.90 -2.61
CA TRP A 115 -31.88 6.77 -3.49
C TRP A 115 -31.89 5.44 -2.74
N ALA A 116 -31.24 5.35 -1.57
CA ALA A 116 -31.18 4.15 -0.73
C ALA A 116 -32.57 3.67 -0.32
N ASN A 117 -33.43 4.60 0.15
CA ASN A 117 -34.82 4.30 0.47
C ASN A 117 -35.60 3.78 -0.74
N ARG A 118 -35.44 4.41 -1.92
CA ARG A 118 -36.09 3.97 -3.17
C ARG A 118 -35.57 2.60 -3.66
N PHE A 119 -34.29 2.30 -3.43
CA PHE A 119 -33.68 1.03 -3.80
C PHE A 119 -34.14 -0.10 -2.85
N ALA A 120 -34.19 0.14 -1.53
CA ALA A 120 -34.75 -0.80 -0.56
C ALA A 120 -36.24 -1.08 -0.81
N ALA A 121 -37.05 -0.05 -1.08
CA ALA A 121 -38.47 -0.22 -1.35
C ALA A 121 -38.75 -1.09 -2.61
N LYS A 122 -37.78 -1.21 -3.52
CA LYS A 122 -37.90 -2.00 -4.75
C LYS A 122 -37.25 -3.39 -4.64
N HIS A 123 -36.10 -3.48 -3.99
CA HIS A 123 -35.23 -4.67 -4.01
C HIS A 123 -34.97 -5.29 -2.64
N GLY A 124 -35.40 -4.66 -1.55
CA GLY A 124 -35.27 -5.21 -0.20
C GLY A 124 -36.15 -6.45 -0.04
N LYS A 125 -35.54 -7.57 0.40
CA LYS A 125 -36.25 -8.79 0.76
C LYS A 125 -36.88 -8.68 2.15
N SER A 126 -38.02 -9.34 2.34
CA SER A 126 -38.79 -9.41 3.60
C SER A 126 -38.01 -9.92 4.81
N GLU A 127 -36.98 -10.72 4.58
CA GLU A 127 -36.12 -11.35 5.57
C GLU A 127 -35.17 -10.34 6.24
N ALA A 128 -35.05 -9.13 5.71
CA ALA A 128 -34.29 -8.03 6.28
C ALA A 128 -35.16 -6.76 6.42
N SER A 129 -34.77 -5.87 7.34
CA SER A 129 -35.37 -4.54 7.47
C SER A 129 -34.31 -3.48 7.29
N TYR A 130 -34.66 -2.41 6.58
CA TYR A 130 -33.75 -1.32 6.23
C TYR A 130 -34.29 0.02 6.73
N THR A 131 -33.42 0.84 7.28
CA THR A 131 -33.71 2.23 7.67
C THR A 131 -32.53 3.08 7.25
N PHE A 132 -32.76 4.16 6.49
CA PHE A 132 -31.70 5.05 6.03
C PHE A 132 -31.89 6.45 6.59
N VAL A 133 -30.83 6.98 7.21
CA VAL A 133 -30.84 8.24 7.96
C VAL A 133 -29.81 9.21 7.38
N GLU A 134 -30.24 10.45 7.08
CA GLU A 134 -29.33 11.55 6.80
C GLU A 134 -28.62 11.97 8.09
N GLY A 135 -27.30 11.86 8.15
CA GLY A 135 -26.57 12.12 9.40
C GLY A 135 -25.05 12.04 9.31
N ASP A 136 -24.44 12.28 10.47
CA ASP A 136 -23.00 12.20 10.75
C ASP A 136 -22.73 11.33 11.98
N HIS A 137 -21.47 11.28 12.44
CA HIS A 137 -21.07 10.51 13.63
C HIS A 137 -21.72 11.00 14.94
N LYS A 138 -22.32 12.20 14.98
CA LYS A 138 -22.99 12.76 16.16
C LYS A 138 -24.52 12.62 16.11
N THR A 139 -25.05 12.19 14.98
CA THR A 139 -26.49 12.01 14.79
C THR A 139 -27.01 10.86 15.65
N HIS A 140 -28.10 11.10 16.38
CA HIS A 140 -28.81 10.07 17.12
C HIS A 140 -29.59 9.18 16.15
N LEU A 141 -29.46 7.86 16.29
CA LEU A 141 -30.00 6.87 15.34
C LEU A 141 -31.06 5.95 15.95
N SER A 142 -30.94 5.65 17.25
CA SER A 142 -31.77 4.70 17.99
C SER A 142 -31.48 4.82 19.48
N ASP A 143 -32.46 4.49 20.32
CA ASP A 143 -32.27 4.22 21.75
C ASP A 143 -31.72 2.80 22.01
N GLU A 144 -31.87 1.89 21.04
CA GLU A 144 -31.25 0.56 21.07
C GLU A 144 -29.81 0.63 20.56
N MET A 145 -28.86 0.05 21.29
CA MET A 145 -27.48 -0.12 20.81
C MET A 145 -27.40 -1.21 19.73
N PHE A 146 -26.53 -1.01 18.73
CA PHE A 146 -26.26 -1.98 17.67
C PHE A 146 -25.44 -3.18 18.16
N ASP A 147 -25.64 -4.36 17.55
CA ASP A 147 -24.78 -5.54 17.77
C ASP A 147 -23.48 -5.45 16.95
N CYS A 148 -23.56 -4.81 15.78
CA CYS A 148 -22.44 -4.66 14.85
C CYS A 148 -22.43 -3.27 14.22
N VAL A 149 -21.23 -2.75 13.93
CA VAL A 149 -21.04 -1.63 13.00
C VAL A 149 -20.11 -2.01 11.85
N ILE A 150 -20.44 -1.52 10.67
CA ILE A 150 -19.64 -1.58 9.45
C ILE A 150 -19.24 -0.14 9.08
N ILE A 151 -17.95 0.07 8.83
CA ILE A 151 -17.36 1.36 8.41
C ILE A 151 -16.52 1.07 7.16
N SER A 152 -17.11 1.22 5.97
CA SER A 152 -16.60 0.58 4.75
C SER A 152 -16.16 1.62 3.70
N GLU A 153 -14.86 1.89 3.62
CA GLU A 153 -14.26 2.98 2.80
C GLU A 153 -14.76 4.37 3.26
N VAL A 154 -14.48 4.72 4.52
CA VAL A 154 -14.97 5.93 5.20
C VAL A 154 -13.92 6.61 6.06
N LEU A 155 -13.11 5.88 6.84
CA LEU A 155 -12.15 6.51 7.76
C LEU A 155 -11.08 7.35 7.04
N GLU A 156 -10.75 6.96 5.82
CA GLU A 156 -9.81 7.68 4.95
C GLU A 156 -10.35 9.03 4.48
N HIS A 157 -11.67 9.22 4.53
CA HIS A 157 -12.37 10.45 4.20
C HIS A 157 -12.52 11.39 5.39
N CYS A 158 -12.38 10.89 6.63
CA CYS A 158 -12.59 11.65 7.86
C CYS A 158 -11.47 12.68 8.11
N VAL A 159 -11.86 13.91 8.48
CA VAL A 159 -10.89 14.94 8.91
C VAL A 159 -10.18 14.50 10.20
N ASP A 160 -10.95 13.97 11.15
CA ASP A 160 -10.47 13.25 12.31
C ASP A 160 -11.12 11.85 12.33
N PRO A 161 -10.39 10.78 11.98
CA PRO A 161 -10.92 9.42 11.98
C PRO A 161 -11.06 8.88 13.41
N TYR A 162 -10.37 9.45 14.39
CA TYR A 162 -10.48 9.05 15.80
C TYR A 162 -11.80 9.56 16.38
N GLU A 163 -12.12 10.85 16.20
CA GLU A 163 -13.39 11.44 16.64
C GLU A 163 -14.58 10.71 16.00
N VAL A 164 -14.52 10.49 14.68
CA VAL A 164 -15.59 9.79 13.95
C VAL A 164 -15.76 8.36 14.44
N PHE A 165 -14.67 7.60 14.58
CA PHE A 165 -14.74 6.24 15.06
C PHE A 165 -15.25 6.16 16.51
N GLU A 166 -14.68 6.95 17.42
CA GLU A 166 -14.99 6.90 18.86
C GLU A 166 -16.45 7.33 19.14
N GLU A 167 -17.05 8.24 18.35
CA GLU A 167 -18.49 8.54 18.45
C GLU A 167 -19.40 7.50 17.80
N VAL A 168 -18.95 6.79 16.76
CA VAL A 168 -19.69 5.68 16.14
C VAL A 168 -19.67 4.44 17.03
N GLU A 169 -18.52 4.09 17.63
CA GLU A 169 -18.36 2.94 18.53
C GLU A 169 -19.30 3.02 19.75
N LYS A 170 -19.53 4.22 20.30
CA LYS A 170 -20.49 4.44 21.42
C LYS A 170 -21.92 3.97 21.14
N LYS A 171 -22.31 3.79 19.87
CA LYS A 171 -23.65 3.32 19.48
C LYS A 171 -23.77 1.80 19.46
N VAL A 172 -22.65 1.08 19.57
CA VAL A 172 -22.56 -0.38 19.50
C VAL A 172 -22.43 -0.96 20.91
N LYS A 173 -23.02 -2.12 21.19
CA LYS A 173 -22.93 -2.77 22.51
C LYS A 173 -21.47 -3.07 22.87
N LEU A 174 -21.14 -3.04 24.17
CA LEU A 174 -19.90 -3.59 24.69
C LEU A 174 -19.80 -5.08 24.30
N GLY A 175 -18.66 -5.49 23.72
CA GLY A 175 -18.50 -6.83 23.15
C GLY A 175 -19.16 -7.03 21.77
N GLY A 176 -19.86 -6.02 21.24
CA GLY A 176 -20.38 -6.00 19.87
C GLY A 176 -19.28 -5.96 18.82
N THR A 177 -19.63 -6.16 17.57
CA THR A 177 -18.67 -6.33 16.46
C THR A 177 -18.37 -5.01 15.76
N VAL A 178 -17.10 -4.78 15.43
CA VAL A 178 -16.68 -3.75 14.49
C VAL A 178 -16.10 -4.41 13.25
N ILE A 179 -16.53 -3.96 12.07
CA ILE A 179 -15.97 -4.32 10.76
C ILE A 179 -15.59 -3.01 10.05
N ILE A 180 -14.32 -2.87 9.68
CA ILE A 180 -13.82 -1.69 8.96
C ILE A 180 -13.13 -2.13 7.67
N THR A 181 -13.35 -1.39 6.58
CA THR A 181 -12.44 -1.46 5.43
C THR A 181 -11.89 -0.09 5.10
N VAL A 182 -10.63 -0.08 4.68
CA VAL A 182 -9.92 1.07 4.13
C VAL A 182 -9.06 0.59 2.96
N PRO A 183 -8.70 1.45 2.00
CA PRO A 183 -7.89 1.08 0.86
C PRO A 183 -6.54 0.46 1.25
N TYR A 184 -6.16 -0.59 0.54
CA TYR A 184 -4.79 -1.15 0.54
C TYR A 184 -4.00 -0.58 -0.64
N GLY A 185 -2.75 -0.20 -0.39
CA GLY A 185 -1.82 0.27 -1.41
C GLY A 185 -2.13 1.67 -1.96
N PRO A 186 -1.42 2.11 -3.00
CA PRO A 186 -1.48 3.48 -3.53
C PRO A 186 -2.75 3.75 -4.37
N SER A 187 -3.92 3.62 -3.74
CA SER A 187 -5.26 3.72 -4.33
C SER A 187 -5.58 5.09 -4.95
N GLU A 188 -5.12 6.18 -4.32
CA GLU A 188 -5.24 7.54 -4.86
C GLU A 188 -4.08 7.95 -5.77
N TYR A 189 -2.95 7.24 -5.81
CA TYR A 189 -1.77 7.76 -6.53
C TYR A 189 -1.92 7.60 -8.06
N TRP A 190 -2.02 8.73 -8.76
CA TRP A 190 -2.17 8.83 -10.23
C TRP A 190 -3.40 8.12 -10.85
N THR A 191 -4.48 7.92 -10.08
CA THR A 191 -5.75 7.44 -10.63
C THR A 191 -6.60 8.60 -11.20
N ASP A 192 -7.66 8.31 -11.96
CA ASP A 192 -8.55 9.37 -12.46
C ASP A 192 -9.37 10.05 -11.33
N ASN A 193 -9.55 9.38 -10.18
CA ASN A 193 -10.10 10.00 -8.97
C ASN A 193 -9.19 11.12 -8.47
N TRP A 194 -7.87 10.90 -8.36
CA TRP A 194 -6.88 11.92 -7.99
C TRP A 194 -6.99 13.22 -8.79
N ARG A 195 -7.26 13.09 -10.10
CA ARG A 195 -7.35 14.22 -11.03
C ARG A 195 -8.67 14.97 -10.94
N ASN A 196 -9.77 14.29 -10.61
CA ASN A 196 -11.13 14.82 -10.77
C ASN A 196 -11.90 15.03 -9.46
N PHE A 197 -11.65 14.20 -8.44
CA PHE A 197 -12.31 14.21 -7.13
C PHE A 197 -11.39 13.56 -6.07
N ARG A 198 -10.46 14.36 -5.53
CA ARG A 198 -9.54 13.91 -4.48
C ARG A 198 -10.19 14.06 -3.10
N ASN A 199 -10.48 12.95 -2.45
CA ASN A 199 -11.28 12.90 -1.23
C ASN A 199 -10.63 12.08 -0.11
N HIS A 200 -9.56 11.33 -0.36
CA HIS A 200 -8.81 10.67 0.71
C HIS A 200 -7.92 11.71 1.43
N LEU A 201 -8.12 11.80 2.74
CA LEU A 201 -7.32 12.57 3.69
C LEU A 201 -6.24 11.70 4.35
N TRP A 202 -6.51 10.39 4.45
CA TRP A 202 -5.59 9.38 4.97
C TRP A 202 -5.31 8.30 3.93
N ASP A 203 -4.12 7.73 4.04
CA ASP A 203 -3.64 6.55 3.32
C ASP A 203 -3.09 5.64 4.40
N PHE A 204 -3.83 4.59 4.78
CA PHE A 204 -3.52 3.78 5.97
C PHE A 204 -2.64 2.58 5.60
N ASP A 205 -1.46 2.50 6.19
CA ASP A 205 -0.61 1.30 6.12
C ASP A 205 -0.93 0.31 7.26
N ALA A 206 -0.50 -0.95 7.12
CA ALA A 206 -0.80 -2.01 8.09
C ALA A 206 -0.30 -1.72 9.53
N HIS A 207 0.76 -0.91 9.69
CA HIS A 207 1.21 -0.46 11.00
C HIS A 207 0.33 0.68 11.53
N ASP A 208 -0.20 1.56 10.69
CA ASP A 208 -1.16 2.60 11.12
C ASP A 208 -2.41 1.94 11.71
N ILE A 209 -2.91 0.90 11.03
CA ILE A 209 -4.05 0.09 11.46
C ILE A 209 -3.74 -0.60 12.80
N HIS A 210 -2.54 -1.16 12.95
CA HIS A 210 -2.11 -1.76 14.21
C HIS A 210 -1.91 -0.72 15.34
N ASP A 211 -1.35 0.45 15.03
CA ASP A 211 -1.19 1.55 15.98
C ASP A 211 -2.55 2.05 16.50
N MET A 212 -3.59 2.08 15.65
CA MET A 212 -4.95 2.48 16.00
C MET A 212 -5.73 1.40 16.76
N PHE A 213 -5.80 0.19 16.20
CA PHE A 213 -6.76 -0.85 16.60
C PHE A 213 -6.11 -2.06 17.27
N GLY A 214 -4.77 -2.20 17.24
CA GLY A 214 -4.05 -3.41 17.67
C GLY A 214 -4.12 -3.78 19.15
N LYS A 215 -4.82 -2.98 19.97
CA LYS A 215 -5.12 -3.24 21.38
C LYS A 215 -6.59 -3.63 21.64
N LYS A 216 -7.47 -3.51 20.64
CA LYS A 216 -8.88 -3.87 20.75
C LYS A 216 -9.04 -5.39 20.92
N PRO A 217 -10.01 -5.88 21.70
CA PRO A 217 -10.26 -7.31 21.86
C PRO A 217 -10.58 -7.99 20.52
N ASP A 218 -10.10 -9.23 20.34
CA ASP A 218 -10.23 -10.02 19.11
C ASP A 218 -9.77 -9.28 17.82
N TYR A 219 -8.84 -8.32 17.94
CA TYR A 219 -8.30 -7.60 16.79
C TYR A 219 -7.66 -8.55 15.76
N ALA A 220 -8.18 -8.46 14.53
CA ALA A 220 -7.64 -9.10 13.35
C ALA A 220 -7.61 -8.10 12.19
N VAL A 221 -6.57 -8.20 11.36
CA VAL A 221 -6.48 -7.50 10.07
C VAL A 221 -6.09 -8.51 8.99
N SER A 222 -6.82 -8.47 7.88
CA SER A 222 -6.48 -9.12 6.61
C SER A 222 -6.27 -8.05 5.55
N SER A 223 -5.46 -8.32 4.54
CA SER A 223 -5.16 -7.36 3.46
C SER A 223 -5.27 -8.09 2.13
N SER A 224 -6.09 -7.57 1.23
CA SER A 224 -6.33 -8.16 -0.09
C SER A 224 -5.83 -7.24 -1.19
N ALA A 225 -4.87 -7.74 -1.95
CA ALA A 225 -4.34 -7.13 -3.17
C ALA A 225 -5.16 -7.66 -4.36
N ILE A 226 -5.99 -6.82 -4.98
CA ILE A 226 -7.06 -7.28 -5.89
C ILE A 226 -6.78 -6.89 -7.34
N TYR A 227 -6.28 -5.68 -7.58
CA TYR A 227 -5.94 -5.20 -8.93
C TYR A 227 -4.70 -4.30 -8.90
N PRO A 228 -3.88 -4.28 -9.98
CA PRO A 228 -2.76 -3.37 -10.07
C PRO A 228 -3.23 -1.92 -10.34
N ASN A 229 -2.58 -0.95 -9.71
CA ASN A 229 -2.70 0.46 -10.08
C ASN A 229 -2.22 0.62 -11.53
N VAL A 230 -3.09 1.17 -12.40
CA VAL A 230 -2.83 1.29 -13.85
C VAL A 230 -1.62 2.15 -14.23
N THR A 231 -1.14 3.00 -13.32
CA THR A 231 0.01 3.88 -13.55
C THR A 231 1.30 3.33 -12.93
N THR A 232 1.27 2.79 -11.70
CA THR A 232 2.49 2.32 -11.02
C THR A 232 2.72 0.81 -11.10
N GLY A 233 1.70 0.03 -11.46
CA GLY A 233 1.71 -1.43 -11.41
C GLY A 233 1.62 -2.01 -9.99
N GLU A 234 1.61 -1.17 -8.95
CA GLU A 234 1.53 -1.61 -7.56
C GLU A 234 0.12 -2.12 -7.23
N MET A 235 0.04 -3.24 -6.53
CA MET A 235 -1.25 -3.81 -6.16
C MET A 235 -2.01 -2.90 -5.19
N VAL A 236 -3.29 -2.69 -5.48
CA VAL A 236 -4.27 -2.01 -4.63
C VAL A 236 -5.44 -2.94 -4.32
N GLY A 237 -6.20 -2.60 -3.27
CA GLY A 237 -7.36 -3.37 -2.85
C GLY A 237 -7.87 -2.85 -1.50
N TYR A 238 -8.09 -3.73 -0.52
CA TYR A 238 -8.63 -3.36 0.79
C TYR A 238 -7.88 -4.00 1.95
N HIS A 239 -7.68 -3.23 3.02
CA HIS A 239 -7.52 -3.75 4.37
C HIS A 239 -8.92 -4.08 4.92
N PHE A 240 -9.06 -5.24 5.56
CA PHE A 240 -10.26 -5.70 6.26
C PHE A 240 -9.91 -5.89 7.74
N ILE A 241 -10.55 -5.12 8.61
CA ILE A 241 -10.20 -4.99 10.01
C ILE A 241 -11.42 -5.37 10.85
N THR A 242 -11.25 -6.24 11.83
CA THR A 242 -12.32 -6.65 12.74
C THR A 242 -11.85 -6.73 14.17
N PHE A 243 -12.72 -6.37 15.11
CA PHE A 243 -12.49 -6.49 16.56
C PHE A 243 -13.83 -6.42 17.32
N ARG A 244 -13.79 -6.65 18.64
CA ARG A 244 -14.92 -6.40 19.54
C ARG A 244 -14.80 -5.05 20.22
N VAL A 245 -15.95 -4.42 20.48
CA VAL A 245 -16.06 -3.11 21.15
C VAL A 245 -15.68 -3.23 22.63
N ASP A 246 -14.78 -2.36 23.08
CA ASP A 246 -14.39 -2.17 24.49
C ASP A 246 -14.66 -0.74 25.01
N HIS A 247 -15.16 0.15 24.15
CA HIS A 247 -15.34 1.58 24.36
C HIS A 247 -14.08 2.34 24.85
N GLN A 248 -12.89 1.76 24.68
CA GLN A 248 -11.63 2.45 24.98
C GLN A 248 -11.20 3.33 23.80
N PRO A 249 -10.56 4.49 24.06
CA PRO A 249 -10.01 5.33 23.00
C PRO A 249 -9.03 4.55 22.11
N LEU A 250 -8.99 4.90 20.82
CA LEU A 250 -8.05 4.27 19.89
C LEU A 250 -6.59 4.59 20.26
N GLY A 251 -5.69 3.68 19.93
CA GLY A 251 -4.27 4.02 19.86
C GLY A 251 -4.03 5.09 18.78
N ARG A 252 -2.85 5.73 18.78
CA ARG A 252 -2.54 6.84 17.87
C ARG A 252 -1.38 6.44 16.94
N ILE A 253 -1.56 6.69 15.65
CA ILE A 253 -0.56 6.42 14.60
C ILE A 253 0.79 7.07 14.96
N ASP A 254 1.88 6.32 14.87
CA ASP A 254 3.24 6.90 14.90
C ASP A 254 3.48 7.69 13.60
N MET A 255 3.08 8.97 13.62
CA MET A 255 3.28 9.89 12.51
C MET A 255 4.75 10.11 12.18
N ASP A 256 5.67 9.94 13.13
CA ASP A 256 7.10 10.03 12.89
C ASP A 256 7.63 8.80 12.12
N ARG A 257 7.17 7.59 12.45
CA ARG A 257 7.38 6.38 11.63
C ARG A 257 6.81 6.58 10.24
N LYS A 258 5.55 7.00 10.14
CA LYS A 258 4.87 7.19 8.85
C LYS A 258 5.58 8.20 7.97
N LEU A 259 5.97 9.35 8.52
CA LEU A 259 6.72 10.37 7.77
C LEU A 259 8.12 9.89 7.37
N ARG A 260 8.83 9.10 8.19
CA ARG A 260 10.07 8.41 7.76
C ARG A 260 9.80 7.46 6.59
N LEU A 261 8.70 6.71 6.64
CA LEU A 261 8.19 5.83 5.58
C LEU A 261 7.53 6.55 4.39
N GLN A 262 7.46 7.89 4.40
CA GLN A 262 7.04 8.71 3.25
C GLN A 262 8.11 9.71 2.74
N ARG A 263 9.31 9.75 3.34
CA ARG A 263 10.45 10.51 2.77
C ARG A 263 10.75 10.08 1.33
N PRO A 264 11.15 11.01 0.43
CA PRO A 264 11.60 10.64 -0.91
C PRO A 264 12.66 9.55 -0.83
N ARG A 265 12.53 8.52 -1.67
CA ARG A 265 13.62 7.58 -1.89
C ARG A 265 14.80 8.32 -2.50
N GLU A 266 15.99 7.87 -2.15
CA GLU A 266 17.20 8.26 -2.85
C GLU A 266 17.26 7.52 -4.20
N THR A 267 18.13 7.98 -5.07
CA THR A 267 18.23 7.46 -6.44
C THR A 267 18.93 6.09 -6.48
N VAL A 268 18.60 5.26 -7.48
CA VAL A 268 19.14 3.90 -7.62
C VAL A 268 19.63 3.63 -9.05
N SER A 269 20.89 3.22 -9.18
CA SER A 269 21.45 2.62 -10.40
C SER A 269 21.27 1.11 -10.37
N ALA A 270 20.79 0.49 -11.43
CA ALA A 270 21.03 -0.93 -11.67
C ALA A 270 22.40 -1.12 -12.34
N SER A 271 23.21 -2.04 -11.81
CA SER A 271 24.51 -2.45 -12.35
C SER A 271 24.45 -3.91 -12.76
N ILE A 272 24.66 -4.19 -14.05
CA ILE A 272 24.47 -5.51 -14.65
C ILE A 272 25.71 -5.88 -15.48
N ILE A 273 26.15 -7.14 -15.44
CA ILE A 273 27.04 -7.71 -16.46
C ILE A 273 26.18 -8.50 -17.44
N ALA A 274 26.34 -8.26 -18.74
CA ALA A 274 25.62 -8.99 -19.77
C ALA A 274 26.57 -9.56 -20.82
N GLY A 275 26.56 -10.88 -20.96
CA GLY A 275 27.42 -11.63 -21.89
C GLY A 275 26.65 -12.31 -23.02
N ARG A 276 27.29 -13.31 -23.64
CA ARG A 276 26.69 -14.14 -24.69
C ARG A 276 25.49 -14.93 -24.13
N LYS A 277 24.44 -15.12 -24.93
CA LYS A 277 23.16 -15.79 -24.58
C LYS A 277 22.24 -15.04 -23.62
N ALA A 278 22.65 -13.91 -23.05
CA ALA A 278 21.82 -13.13 -22.14
C ALA A 278 20.55 -12.56 -22.80
N GLU A 279 20.45 -12.52 -24.13
CA GLU A 279 19.23 -12.15 -24.86
C GLU A 279 17.98 -12.98 -24.50
N LEU A 280 18.17 -14.19 -23.93
CA LEU A 280 17.08 -15.05 -23.49
C LEU A 280 16.47 -14.63 -22.14
N THR A 281 17.20 -13.88 -21.31
CA THR A 281 16.83 -13.61 -19.91
C THR A 281 16.83 -12.12 -19.56
N ILE A 282 17.69 -11.32 -20.20
CA ILE A 282 17.88 -9.89 -19.93
C ILE A 282 16.57 -9.09 -19.98
N GLY A 283 15.62 -9.49 -20.84
CA GLY A 283 14.29 -8.87 -20.91
C GLY A 283 13.50 -8.99 -19.61
N TRP A 284 13.47 -10.18 -18.99
CA TRP A 284 12.76 -10.43 -17.73
C TRP A 284 13.44 -9.78 -16.52
N CYS A 285 14.77 -9.74 -16.50
CA CYS A 285 15.53 -8.99 -15.50
C CYS A 285 15.18 -7.51 -15.58
N LEU A 286 15.33 -6.88 -16.76
CA LEU A 286 15.08 -5.45 -16.96
C LEU A 286 13.62 -5.07 -16.70
N GLU A 287 12.65 -5.87 -17.14
CA GLU A 287 11.23 -5.69 -16.84
C GLU A 287 10.97 -5.60 -15.32
N SER A 288 11.62 -6.45 -14.51
CA SER A 288 11.40 -6.49 -13.07
C SER A 288 11.94 -5.28 -12.30
N ILE A 289 12.99 -4.63 -12.80
CA ILE A 289 13.65 -3.51 -12.10
C ILE A 289 13.32 -2.14 -12.69
N ARG A 290 12.99 -2.06 -13.99
CA ARG A 290 12.88 -0.77 -14.71
C ARG A 290 11.94 0.27 -14.09
N PRO A 291 10.79 -0.07 -13.48
CA PRO A 291 9.93 0.94 -12.84
C PRO A 291 10.54 1.56 -11.57
N TYR A 292 11.58 0.94 -11.00
CA TYR A 292 12.05 1.20 -9.63
C TYR A 292 13.50 1.70 -9.54
N VAL A 293 14.22 1.76 -10.66
CA VAL A 293 15.58 2.29 -10.79
C VAL A 293 15.61 3.50 -11.72
N ASP A 294 16.50 4.45 -11.43
CA ASP A 294 16.63 5.72 -12.16
C ASP A 294 17.67 5.65 -13.30
N GLU A 295 18.60 4.69 -13.19
CA GLU A 295 19.67 4.45 -14.15
C GLU A 295 19.87 2.94 -14.32
N ILE A 296 20.25 2.50 -15.52
CA ILE A 296 20.64 1.12 -15.79
C ILE A 296 21.96 1.13 -16.55
N ILE A 297 23.03 0.64 -15.91
CA ILE A 297 24.35 0.46 -16.50
C ILE A 297 24.56 -1.02 -16.77
N ILE A 298 24.99 -1.35 -18.00
CA ILE A 298 25.28 -2.73 -18.40
C ILE A 298 26.69 -2.80 -18.98
N ALA A 299 27.57 -3.57 -18.34
CA ALA A 299 28.84 -3.99 -18.92
C ALA A 299 28.57 -5.07 -19.99
N ASP A 300 28.67 -4.69 -21.25
CA ASP A 300 28.56 -5.58 -22.41
C ASP A 300 29.88 -6.34 -22.58
N THR A 301 29.86 -7.62 -22.21
CA THR A 301 31.00 -8.56 -22.33
C THR A 301 30.85 -9.50 -23.53
N GLY A 302 29.87 -9.28 -24.41
CA GLY A 302 29.63 -10.12 -25.58
C GLY A 302 28.17 -10.29 -26.01
N LEU A 303 27.29 -9.32 -25.72
CA LEU A 303 25.91 -9.32 -26.19
C LEU A 303 25.82 -9.34 -27.72
N ASN A 304 24.87 -10.12 -28.24
CA ASN A 304 24.48 -10.05 -29.65
C ASN A 304 23.56 -8.84 -29.91
N ASP A 305 23.21 -8.61 -31.18
CA ASP A 305 22.39 -7.46 -31.56
C ASP A 305 20.97 -7.50 -30.99
N LEU A 306 20.42 -8.69 -30.69
CA LEU A 306 19.10 -8.81 -30.07
C LEU A 306 19.16 -8.34 -28.60
N GLY A 307 20.10 -8.84 -27.81
CA GLY A 307 20.29 -8.41 -26.42
C GLY A 307 20.62 -6.92 -26.31
N LYS A 308 21.44 -6.39 -27.22
CA LYS A 308 21.71 -4.94 -27.34
C LYS A 308 20.46 -4.11 -27.65
N ARG A 309 19.55 -4.61 -28.50
CA ARG A 309 18.26 -3.95 -28.78
C ARG A 309 17.36 -3.96 -27.54
N ILE A 310 17.22 -5.11 -26.88
CA ILE A 310 16.42 -5.26 -25.66
C ILE A 310 16.91 -4.29 -24.58
N ALA A 311 18.21 -4.30 -24.27
CA ALA A 311 18.82 -3.39 -23.29
C ALA A 311 18.48 -1.92 -23.56
N ARG A 312 18.62 -1.47 -24.81
CA ARG A 312 18.32 -0.08 -25.22
C ARG A 312 16.83 0.26 -25.15
N GLN A 313 15.93 -0.69 -25.39
CA GLN A 313 14.47 -0.47 -25.26
C GLN A 313 14.07 -0.14 -23.82
N TYR A 314 14.73 -0.73 -22.83
CA TYR A 314 14.56 -0.38 -21.41
C TYR A 314 15.31 0.89 -20.98
N GLY A 315 16.05 1.54 -21.89
CA GLY A 315 16.83 2.75 -21.62
C GLY A 315 18.19 2.50 -20.98
N ALA A 316 18.72 1.27 -21.06
CA ALA A 316 20.02 0.95 -20.47
C ALA A 316 21.20 1.55 -21.24
N ARG A 317 22.18 2.08 -20.49
CA ARG A 317 23.48 2.51 -21.00
C ARG A 317 24.40 1.30 -21.06
N LEU A 318 24.74 0.90 -22.28
CA LEU A 318 25.73 -0.14 -22.57
C LEU A 318 27.13 0.49 -22.53
N ILE A 319 28.00 -0.03 -21.66
CA ILE A 319 29.44 0.24 -21.66
C ILE A 319 30.17 -1.01 -22.15
N LYS A 320 31.38 -0.86 -22.70
CA LYS A 320 32.21 -2.01 -23.06
C LYS A 320 32.77 -2.64 -21.77
N GLY A 321 32.42 -3.89 -21.50
CA GLY A 321 32.96 -4.67 -20.40
C GLY A 321 34.15 -5.54 -20.81
N SER A 322 35.06 -5.81 -19.88
CA SER A 322 36.13 -6.81 -20.00
C SER A 322 35.57 -8.24 -20.04
N ASP A 323 36.24 -9.14 -20.77
CA ASP A 323 35.81 -10.54 -20.90
C ASP A 323 35.99 -11.30 -19.57
N PRO A 324 34.91 -11.76 -18.90
CA PRO A 324 35.00 -12.40 -17.60
C PRO A 324 35.77 -13.74 -17.63
N LEU A 325 35.89 -14.38 -18.81
CA LEU A 325 36.70 -15.60 -18.97
C LEU A 325 38.21 -15.31 -18.92
N ALA A 326 38.62 -14.07 -19.20
CA ALA A 326 40.02 -13.63 -19.17
C ALA A 326 40.37 -12.83 -17.91
N THR A 327 39.42 -12.10 -17.33
CA THR A 327 39.67 -11.11 -16.25
C THR A 327 38.88 -11.36 -14.96
N GLY A 328 38.17 -12.49 -14.84
CA GLY A 328 37.22 -12.74 -13.76
C GLY A 328 35.94 -11.90 -13.88
N PHE A 329 34.88 -12.30 -13.18
CA PHE A 329 33.59 -11.58 -13.20
C PHE A 329 33.63 -10.27 -12.40
N GLU A 330 34.57 -10.15 -11.46
CA GLU A 330 34.78 -8.95 -10.66
C GLU A 330 35.22 -7.73 -11.47
N THR A 331 35.93 -7.93 -12.59
CA THR A 331 36.43 -6.85 -13.44
C THR A 331 35.29 -6.13 -14.18
N PRO A 332 34.47 -6.79 -15.04
CA PRO A 332 33.33 -6.15 -15.67
C PRO A 332 32.26 -5.69 -14.68
N ARG A 333 32.15 -6.33 -13.50
CA ARG A 333 31.30 -5.81 -12.41
C ARG A 333 31.78 -4.43 -11.97
N ASN A 334 33.07 -4.31 -11.65
CA ASN A 334 33.63 -3.05 -11.15
C ASN A 334 33.63 -1.94 -12.21
N GLU A 335 33.75 -2.29 -13.50
CA GLU A 335 33.57 -1.36 -14.62
C GLU A 335 32.14 -0.81 -14.66
N ALA A 336 31.10 -1.65 -14.54
CA ALA A 336 29.72 -1.19 -14.46
C ALA A 336 29.47 -0.33 -13.20
N LEU A 337 29.98 -0.74 -12.05
CA LEU A 337 29.85 -0.01 -10.78
C LEU A 337 30.52 1.38 -10.81
N ALA A 338 31.62 1.55 -11.55
CA ALA A 338 32.31 2.83 -11.67
C ALA A 338 31.50 3.87 -12.46
N GLU A 339 30.63 3.42 -13.36
CA GLU A 339 29.79 4.24 -14.22
C GLU A 339 28.41 4.55 -13.61
N CYS A 340 28.05 3.91 -12.49
CA CYS A 340 26.83 4.21 -11.74
C CYS A 340 26.91 5.60 -11.08
N SER A 341 25.89 6.43 -11.27
CA SER A 341 25.87 7.83 -10.81
C SER A 341 24.95 8.11 -9.61
N MET A 342 24.03 7.20 -9.30
CA MET A 342 22.96 7.40 -8.30
C MET A 342 23.40 7.16 -6.84
N ASP A 343 22.54 7.44 -5.86
CA ASP A 343 22.87 7.32 -4.43
C ASP A 343 23.09 5.87 -3.97
N TRP A 344 22.31 4.95 -4.54
CA TRP A 344 22.35 3.50 -4.31
C TRP A 344 22.67 2.78 -5.62
N VAL A 345 23.25 1.59 -5.50
CA VAL A 345 23.47 0.65 -6.60
C VAL A 345 22.82 -0.68 -6.26
N LEU A 346 21.94 -1.16 -7.14
CA LEU A 346 21.42 -2.52 -7.17
C LEU A 346 22.26 -3.32 -8.17
N TRP A 347 23.06 -4.26 -7.69
CA TRP A 347 23.68 -5.27 -8.55
C TRP A 347 22.69 -6.44 -8.73
N ILE A 348 22.35 -6.71 -9.99
CA ILE A 348 21.47 -7.81 -10.41
C ILE A 348 22.03 -8.42 -11.70
N ASP A 349 21.95 -9.74 -11.83
CA ASP A 349 22.49 -10.48 -12.97
C ASP A 349 21.38 -10.77 -14.01
N THR A 350 21.73 -10.98 -15.29
CA THR A 350 20.74 -10.98 -16.39
C THR A 350 19.71 -12.11 -16.35
N ASP A 351 19.97 -13.16 -15.58
CA ASP A 351 19.11 -14.32 -15.34
C ASP A 351 18.34 -14.25 -14.01
N GLU A 352 18.49 -13.17 -13.25
CA GLU A 352 17.75 -12.90 -12.01
C GLU A 352 16.47 -12.08 -12.28
N LYS A 353 15.46 -12.24 -11.40
CA LYS A 353 14.24 -11.44 -11.41
C LYS A 353 13.98 -10.90 -10.00
N LEU A 354 13.91 -9.57 -9.84
CA LEU A 354 13.64 -8.98 -8.53
C LEU A 354 12.15 -9.06 -8.21
N LEU A 355 11.79 -9.94 -7.28
CA LEU A 355 10.41 -10.06 -6.76
C LEU A 355 10.13 -8.95 -5.75
N GLY A 356 8.94 -8.34 -5.83
CA GLY A 356 8.55 -7.25 -4.94
C GLY A 356 9.40 -5.97 -5.10
N ALA A 357 9.92 -5.71 -6.30
CA ALA A 357 10.82 -4.59 -6.59
C ALA A 357 10.27 -3.19 -6.23
N SER A 358 8.95 -3.03 -6.13
CA SER A 358 8.31 -1.82 -5.59
C SER A 358 8.79 -1.46 -4.17
N ASN A 359 9.09 -2.47 -3.35
CA ASN A 359 9.62 -2.29 -2.00
C ASN A 359 11.04 -1.69 -1.99
N LEU A 360 11.78 -1.67 -3.11
CA LEU A 360 13.10 -1.05 -3.16
C LEU A 360 13.04 0.41 -2.68
N SER A 361 11.97 1.12 -3.06
CA SER A 361 11.67 2.49 -2.64
C SER A 361 11.52 2.70 -1.12
N LYS A 362 11.15 1.66 -0.36
CA LYS A 362 11.07 1.67 1.11
C LYS A 362 12.46 1.63 1.73
N TYR A 363 13.38 0.89 1.12
CA TYR A 363 14.70 0.58 1.69
C TYR A 363 15.83 1.49 1.17
N THR A 364 15.75 2.00 -0.06
CA THR A 364 16.72 2.95 -0.65
C THR A 364 16.46 4.39 -0.20
N ARG A 365 16.47 4.57 1.13
CA ARG A 365 16.24 5.86 1.80
C ARG A 365 17.42 6.18 2.70
N ARG A 366 17.49 7.44 3.14
CA ARG A 366 18.50 7.87 4.10
C ARG A 366 18.36 7.07 5.40
N SER A 367 19.31 6.18 5.62
CA SER A 367 19.36 5.21 6.72
C SER A 367 20.77 5.18 7.31
N LEU A 368 20.94 4.51 8.46
CA LEU A 368 22.26 4.24 9.05
C LEU A 368 22.98 3.07 8.36
N TRP A 369 22.30 2.36 7.46
CA TRP A 369 22.80 1.14 6.84
C TRP A 369 23.36 1.42 5.45
N HIS A 370 24.44 0.72 5.15
CA HIS A 370 25.23 0.94 3.95
C HIS A 370 24.97 -0.10 2.86
N GLY A 371 24.37 -1.24 3.23
CA GLY A 371 23.93 -2.29 2.31
C GLY A 371 22.66 -3.00 2.78
N LEU A 372 21.94 -3.56 1.82
CA LEU A 372 20.73 -4.36 1.95
C LEU A 372 21.01 -5.77 1.46
N SER A 373 20.86 -6.75 2.34
CA SER A 373 20.86 -8.16 1.97
C SER A 373 19.51 -8.53 1.35
N ILE A 374 19.53 -9.04 0.12
CA ILE A 374 18.34 -9.47 -0.62
C ILE A 374 18.38 -10.99 -0.73
N LYS A 375 17.24 -11.63 -0.44
CA LYS A 375 17.08 -13.08 -0.48
C LYS A 375 17.17 -13.60 -1.91
N GLN A 376 18.09 -14.54 -2.14
CA GLN A 376 18.41 -15.09 -3.46
C GLN A 376 18.21 -16.61 -3.49
N HIS A 377 17.71 -17.11 -4.63
CA HIS A 377 17.44 -18.53 -4.88
C HIS A 377 18.10 -18.95 -6.20
N HIS A 378 19.00 -19.93 -6.17
CA HIS A 378 19.75 -20.38 -7.35
C HIS A 378 19.13 -21.66 -7.93
N PHE A 379 18.12 -21.51 -8.80
CA PHE A 379 17.43 -22.63 -9.44
C PHE A 379 18.34 -23.59 -10.24
N SER A 380 19.56 -23.17 -10.57
CA SER A 380 20.58 -23.96 -11.29
C SER A 380 21.53 -24.76 -10.38
N ILE A 381 21.57 -24.50 -9.08
CA ILE A 381 22.55 -25.06 -8.12
C ILE A 381 21.85 -25.71 -6.91
N ASP A 382 20.75 -25.12 -6.44
CA ASP A 382 20.08 -25.50 -5.20
C ASP A 382 19.18 -26.74 -5.40
N SER A 383 19.65 -27.92 -4.99
CA SER A 383 18.86 -29.17 -4.97
C SER A 383 17.77 -29.23 -3.88
N GLY A 384 17.38 -28.08 -3.33
CA GLY A 384 16.34 -27.86 -2.33
C GLY A 384 16.32 -26.38 -1.93
N PHE A 385 15.20 -25.87 -1.41
CA PHE A 385 14.97 -24.43 -1.21
C PHE A 385 15.81 -23.82 -0.07
N ARG A 386 17.10 -23.57 -0.32
CA ARG A 386 18.08 -22.98 0.63
C ARG A 386 18.49 -21.58 0.18
N PRO A 387 17.78 -20.51 0.61
CA PRO A 387 18.11 -19.15 0.23
C PRO A 387 19.49 -18.69 0.74
N ASP A 388 20.20 -17.94 -0.08
CA ASP A 388 21.32 -17.07 0.35
C ASP A 388 20.81 -15.63 0.56
N MET A 389 21.57 -14.81 1.30
CA MET A 389 21.23 -13.42 1.64
C MET A 389 22.36 -12.43 1.24
N PRO A 390 22.84 -12.42 -0.01
CA PRO A 390 23.92 -11.54 -0.45
C PRO A 390 23.51 -10.06 -0.40
N VAL A 391 24.49 -9.18 -0.17
CA VAL A 391 24.32 -7.73 -0.22
C VAL A 391 24.21 -7.29 -1.69
N ARG A 392 22.99 -7.21 -2.20
CA ARG A 392 22.72 -6.90 -3.62
C ARG A 392 22.39 -5.43 -3.87
N CYS A 393 21.97 -4.66 -2.86
CA CYS A 393 21.79 -3.21 -2.99
C CYS A 393 22.58 -2.45 -1.93
N PHE A 394 23.39 -1.45 -2.32
CA PHE A 394 24.33 -0.75 -1.43
C PHE A 394 24.59 0.69 -1.85
N ARG A 395 25.13 1.50 -0.94
CA ARG A 395 25.48 2.91 -1.21
C ARG A 395 26.57 3.02 -2.27
N ARG A 396 26.42 3.96 -3.22
CA ARG A 396 27.50 4.29 -4.16
C ARG A 396 28.74 4.78 -3.42
N GLY A 397 29.92 4.41 -3.93
CA GLY A 397 31.21 4.68 -3.29
C GLY A 397 31.68 3.55 -2.36
N ILE A 398 30.76 2.71 -1.88
CA ILE A 398 31.11 1.47 -1.19
C ILE A 398 31.37 0.42 -2.27
N ARG A 399 32.62 -0.06 -2.35
CA ARG A 399 32.94 -1.22 -3.19
C ARG A 399 32.17 -2.42 -2.64
N ALA A 400 31.61 -3.26 -3.52
CA ALA A 400 30.87 -4.48 -3.17
C ALA A 400 31.66 -5.48 -2.28
N THR A 401 32.96 -5.23 -2.10
CA THR A 401 33.72 -5.77 -0.99
C THR A 401 33.20 -5.21 0.37
N HIS A 402 33.46 -3.96 0.74
CA HIS A 402 33.48 -3.45 2.13
C HIS A 402 32.18 -3.53 2.98
N ALA A 403 31.05 -3.99 2.44
CA ALA A 403 29.73 -3.83 3.06
C ALA A 403 29.45 -4.67 4.33
N ALA A 404 30.16 -5.77 4.59
CA ALA A 404 29.74 -6.82 5.53
C ALA A 404 29.65 -6.45 7.04
N LYS A 405 29.97 -5.21 7.44
CA LYS A 405 29.85 -4.77 8.84
C LYS A 405 28.59 -3.94 9.15
N ASP A 406 28.01 -3.28 8.15
CA ASP A 406 26.94 -2.29 8.32
C ASP A 406 25.76 -2.57 7.35
N THR A 407 25.29 -3.81 7.36
CA THR A 407 24.20 -4.30 6.50
C THR A 407 22.91 -4.60 7.27
N MET A 408 21.78 -4.31 6.63
CA MET A 408 20.45 -4.68 7.10
C MET A 408 19.90 -5.80 6.21
N SER A 409 19.26 -6.81 6.81
CA SER A 409 18.39 -7.71 6.06
C SER A 409 17.14 -6.95 5.61
N ALA A 410 16.66 -7.18 4.39
CA ALA A 410 15.41 -6.58 3.92
C ALA A 410 14.14 -7.02 4.71
N ASP A 411 14.27 -8.02 5.60
CA ASP A 411 13.18 -8.67 6.34
C ASP A 411 13.01 -8.21 7.81
N CYS A 412 13.37 -6.96 8.15
CA CYS A 412 13.20 -6.42 9.51
C CYS A 412 12.28 -5.19 9.50
N LEU A 413 11.34 -4.96 10.42
CA LEU A 413 10.70 -5.66 11.58
C LEU A 413 9.35 -4.92 11.82
N PRO A 414 8.43 -5.22 12.78
CA PRO A 414 8.34 -6.25 13.85
C PRO A 414 6.98 -7.04 13.84
N PRO A 415 6.54 -7.79 14.88
CA PRO A 415 7.21 -8.34 16.07
C PRO A 415 7.35 -9.89 15.99
N PHE A 416 8.26 -10.59 16.66
CA PHE A 416 8.93 -10.39 17.94
C PHE A 416 10.41 -10.83 17.86
N GLY A 417 11.29 -10.20 18.65
CA GLY A 417 12.44 -10.88 19.27
C GLY A 417 13.66 -11.26 18.40
N ARG A 418 14.83 -10.76 18.83
CA ARG A 418 16.21 -11.13 18.44
C ARG A 418 16.70 -10.74 17.04
N ILE A 419 17.79 -9.98 17.05
CA ILE A 419 18.76 -9.85 15.96
C ILE A 419 19.82 -10.93 16.20
N ASP A 420 19.82 -12.00 15.40
CA ASP A 420 20.93 -12.95 15.40
C ASP A 420 21.98 -12.56 14.34
N ARG A 421 23.22 -12.33 14.80
CA ARG A 421 24.39 -12.16 13.93
C ARG A 421 24.73 -13.50 13.30
N PHE A 422 24.41 -13.69 12.02
CA PHE A 422 24.92 -14.84 11.28
C PHE A 422 26.36 -14.59 10.80
N SER A 423 27.30 -15.26 11.47
CA SER A 423 28.71 -15.33 11.03
C SER A 423 29.02 -16.69 10.41
N LYS A 424 29.63 -16.65 9.20
CA LYS A 424 30.32 -17.74 8.47
C LYS A 424 29.46 -18.81 7.81
N GLY A 425 29.77 -19.11 6.54
CA GLY A 425 29.33 -20.38 5.93
C GLY A 425 29.46 -20.61 4.42
N SER A 426 30.29 -19.92 3.62
CA SER A 426 30.52 -20.32 2.21
C SER A 426 31.88 -19.87 1.63
N PRO A 427 32.64 -20.72 0.92
CA PRO A 427 34.07 -20.50 0.64
C PRO A 427 34.40 -19.80 -0.69
N TRP A 428 33.56 -18.87 -1.18
CA TRP A 428 33.72 -18.24 -2.51
C TRP A 428 34.03 -16.73 -2.51
N TRP A 429 34.54 -16.18 -1.40
CA TRP A 429 35.14 -14.84 -1.39
C TRP A 429 36.33 -14.80 -0.40
N GLN A 430 37.56 -14.91 -0.91
CA GLN A 430 38.76 -14.53 -0.15
C GLN A 430 39.05 -13.04 -0.31
N TRP A 431 39.72 -12.48 0.68
CA TRP A 431 39.72 -11.04 0.94
C TRP A 431 41.00 -10.59 1.61
N GLU A 432 41.67 -9.59 1.04
CA GLU A 432 42.80 -8.91 1.66
C GLU A 432 42.48 -7.43 1.96
N PRO A 433 42.99 -6.88 3.06
CA PRO A 433 42.77 -5.47 3.42
C PRO A 433 43.73 -4.56 2.64
N ALA A 434 43.20 -3.71 1.76
CA ALA A 434 43.91 -2.51 1.36
C ALA A 434 44.04 -1.56 2.56
N SER A 435 45.27 -1.20 2.88
CA SER A 435 45.69 -0.45 4.06
C SER A 435 44.86 0.82 4.37
N GLY A 436 44.35 0.87 5.60
CA GLY A 436 44.29 2.10 6.41
C GLY A 436 43.35 3.23 5.98
N VAL A 437 42.18 3.31 6.62
CA VAL A 437 41.77 4.44 7.49
C VAL A 437 40.64 3.96 8.40
N LYS A 438 40.66 4.36 9.68
CA LYS A 438 39.51 4.23 10.58
C LYS A 438 38.71 5.53 10.50
N TYR A 439 37.42 5.44 10.16
CA TYR A 439 36.31 5.74 11.08
C TYR A 439 35.00 5.22 10.47
#